data_AF-A0A3P7A580-F1
#
_entry.id   AF-A0A3P7A580-F1
#
_cell.length_a   1.000
_cell.length_b   1.000
_cell.length_c   1.000
_cell.angle_alpha   90.00
_cell.angle_beta   90.00
_cell.angle_gamma   90.00
#
_symmetry.space_group_name_H-M   'P 1'
#
loop_
_entity.id
_entity.type
_entity.pdbx_description
1 polymer ?
#
loop_
_entity_poly.entity_id
_entity_poly.type
_entity_poly.pdbx_seq_one_letter_code
_entity_poly.pdbx_strand_id
1 'polypeptide(L)'
;MNLGSFKSLRVFVERIHQKEIKIDILINNAGVYCCPYGKTEDGFESQIGINHLGHFLLTELLIPEMNSASRIITLSSKTHLYSKVVFFGLGRPFTKNPWQGAQTTLYCALTPGLISGAYYADCAVAKPNPLILDEEAQEELISASLEAVGL
;
A
#
# COMPACT_ATOMS: atom_id res chain seq x y z
N MET A 1 15.46 4.17 -3.29
CA MET A 1 14.26 4.46 -2.47
C MET A 1 14.14 3.34 -1.45
N ASN A 2 14.05 3.68 -0.17
CA ASN A 2 13.81 2.74 0.94
C ASN A 2 12.53 3.16 1.67
N LEU A 3 11.51 2.29 1.74
CA LEU A 3 10.24 2.58 2.41
C LEU A 3 10.34 2.58 3.94
N GLY A 4 11.36 1.92 4.52
CA GLY A 4 11.63 1.94 5.95
C GLY A 4 12.46 3.15 6.42
N SER A 5 12.49 4.23 5.63
CA SER A 5 13.25 5.45 5.92
C SER A 5 12.52 6.67 5.34
N PHE A 6 11.87 7.47 6.19
CA PHE A 6 11.14 8.67 5.75
C PHE A 6 12.07 9.68 5.08
N LYS A 7 13.33 9.77 5.53
CA LYS A 7 14.36 10.55 4.86
C LYS A 7 14.59 10.08 3.43
N SER A 8 14.69 8.76 3.20
CA SER A 8 14.86 8.20 1.86
C SER A 8 13.69 8.54 0.93
N LEU A 9 12.47 8.55 1.47
CA LEU A 9 11.25 8.89 0.73
C LEU A 9 11.21 10.36 0.36
N ARG A 10 11.51 11.27 1.29
CA ARG A 10 11.56 12.72 1.01
C ARG A 10 12.59 13.05 -0.06
N VAL A 11 13.80 12.48 0.02
CA VAL A 11 14.84 12.63 -1.01
C VAL A 11 14.40 12.07 -2.38
N PHE A 12 13.62 10.99 -2.39
CA PHE A 12 13.08 10.46 -3.64
C PHE A 12 12.05 11.40 -4.25
N VAL A 13 11.11 11.90 -3.45
CA VAL A 13 10.06 12.82 -3.92
C VAL A 13 10.64 14.15 -4.40
N GLU A 14 11.64 14.70 -3.71
CA GLU A 14 12.38 15.88 -4.17
C GLU A 14 12.93 15.71 -5.59
N ARG A 15 13.46 14.52 -5.93
CA ARG A 15 13.96 14.22 -7.28
C ARG A 15 12.84 14.11 -8.31
N ILE A 16 11.63 13.71 -7.90
CA ILE A 16 10.46 13.68 -8.78
C ILE A 16 9.98 15.11 -9.06
N HIS A 17 9.87 15.94 -8.03
CA HIS A 17 9.52 17.36 -8.17
C HIS A 17 10.52 18.10 -9.06
N GLN A 18 11.82 17.89 -8.87
CA GLN A 18 12.87 18.50 -9.70
C GLN A 18 12.79 18.13 -11.19
N LYS A 19 12.21 16.97 -11.51
CA LYS A 19 12.02 16.52 -12.89
C LYS A 19 10.66 16.90 -13.47
N GLU A 20 9.80 17.54 -12.68
CA GLU A 20 8.43 17.93 -13.05
C GLU A 20 7.62 16.76 -13.65
N ILE A 21 7.82 15.55 -13.11
CA ILE A 21 7.14 14.34 -13.59
C ILE A 21 5.71 14.35 -13.06
N LYS A 22 4.73 14.34 -13.98
CA LYS A 22 3.34 14.07 -13.66
C LYS A 22 3.08 12.57 -13.53
N ILE A 23 2.32 12.20 -12.50
CA ILE A 23 2.07 10.80 -12.13
C ILE A 23 0.65 10.43 -12.50
N ASP A 24 0.50 9.57 -13.51
CA ASP A 24 -0.80 9.01 -13.89
C ASP A 24 -1.18 7.81 -13.02
N ILE A 25 -0.20 6.98 -12.64
CA ILE A 25 -0.45 5.76 -11.86
C ILE A 25 0.62 5.61 -10.78
N LEU A 26 0.18 5.54 -9.52
CA LEU A 26 1.00 5.16 -8.38
C LEU A 26 0.60 3.75 -7.91
N ILE A 27 1.59 2.84 -7.79
CA ILE A 27 1.34 1.45 -7.35
C ILE A 27 2.13 1.18 -6.07
N ASN A 28 1.42 1.14 -4.94
CA ASN A 28 1.95 0.77 -3.63
C ASN A 28 2.01 -0.76 -3.52
N ASN A 29 2.98 -1.37 -4.22
CA ASN A 29 3.15 -2.82 -4.32
C ASN A 29 4.20 -3.39 -3.36
N ALA A 30 5.28 -2.65 -3.10
CA ALA A 30 6.40 -3.18 -2.33
C ALA A 30 5.97 -3.53 -0.90
N GLY A 31 6.42 -4.66 -0.37
CA GLY A 31 6.09 -5.04 1.00
C GLY A 31 6.94 -6.20 1.50
N VAL A 32 7.03 -6.28 2.82
CA VAL A 32 7.69 -7.35 3.56
C VAL A 32 6.65 -8.20 4.29
N TYR A 33 6.90 -9.50 4.42
CA TYR A 33 6.00 -10.44 5.08
C TYR A 33 6.79 -11.53 5.79
N CYS A 34 6.34 -11.92 6.99
CA CYS A 34 7.00 -12.95 7.82
C CYS A 34 8.50 -12.69 8.09
N CYS A 35 8.91 -11.42 8.15
CA CYS A 35 10.26 -11.06 8.60
C CYS A 35 10.36 -11.19 10.13
N PRO A 36 11.55 -11.50 10.68
CA PRO A 36 11.81 -11.37 12.11
C PRO A 36 11.46 -9.96 12.60
N TYR A 37 11.12 -9.84 13.88
CA TYR A 37 10.86 -8.53 14.48
C TYR A 37 12.05 -7.60 14.27
N GLY A 38 11.78 -6.41 13.77
CA GLY A 38 12.75 -5.37 13.52
C GLY A 38 12.07 -4.01 13.56
N LYS A 39 12.89 -2.97 13.46
CA LYS A 39 12.41 -1.59 13.37
C LYS A 39 12.95 -0.90 12.12
N THR A 40 12.15 0.01 11.57
CA THR A 40 12.58 0.96 10.53
C THR A 40 13.60 1.96 11.08
N GLU A 41 14.23 2.73 10.20
CA GLU A 41 15.14 3.81 10.62
C GLU A 41 14.42 4.86 11.49
N ASP A 42 13.13 5.04 11.26
CA ASP A 42 12.26 5.95 12.00
C ASP A 42 11.66 5.33 13.28
N GLY A 43 12.01 4.07 13.61
CA GLY A 43 11.68 3.42 14.88
C GLY A 43 10.38 2.62 14.93
N PHE A 44 9.65 2.50 13.81
CA PHE A 44 8.41 1.72 13.70
C PHE A 44 8.70 0.24 13.49
N GLU A 45 7.77 -0.65 13.88
CA GLU A 45 7.88 -2.07 13.54
C GLU A 45 7.97 -2.24 12.00
N SER A 46 8.86 -3.13 11.54
CA SER A 46 9.22 -3.22 10.12
C SER A 46 8.04 -3.40 9.16
N GLN A 47 7.06 -4.25 9.48
CA GLN A 47 5.92 -4.50 8.59
C GLN A 47 4.98 -3.29 8.52
N ILE A 48 4.60 -2.70 9.66
CA ILE A 48 3.75 -1.49 9.66
C ILE A 48 4.48 -0.29 9.06
N GLY A 49 5.77 -0.15 9.36
CA GLY A 49 6.59 0.95 8.87
C GLY A 49 6.79 0.89 7.35
N ILE A 50 7.03 -0.30 6.78
CA ILE A 50 7.29 -0.46 5.34
C ILE A 50 5.99 -0.58 4.54
N ASN A 51 5.06 -1.43 4.97
CA ASN A 51 3.88 -1.78 4.17
C ASN A 51 2.75 -0.75 4.30
N HIS A 52 2.75 0.07 5.36
CA HIS A 52 1.73 1.10 5.59
C HIS A 52 2.34 2.50 5.63
N LEU A 53 3.12 2.84 6.66
CA LEU A 53 3.57 4.22 6.89
C LEU A 53 4.46 4.76 5.75
N GLY A 54 5.37 3.93 5.22
CA GLY A 54 6.21 4.31 4.09
C GLY A 54 5.41 4.60 2.82
N HIS A 55 4.41 3.77 2.51
CA HIS A 55 3.52 4.01 1.36
C HIS A 55 2.57 5.18 1.60
N PHE A 56 2.08 5.34 2.83
CA PHE A 56 1.25 6.47 3.23
C PHE A 56 1.97 7.79 3.01
N LEU A 57 3.17 7.95 3.60
CA LEU A 57 4.00 9.14 3.40
C LEU A 57 4.33 9.37 1.93
N LEU A 58 4.72 8.32 1.20
CA LEU A 58 5.03 8.44 -0.23
C LEU A 58 3.82 8.93 -1.04
N THR A 59 2.62 8.41 -0.73
CA THR A 59 1.38 8.78 -1.41
C THR A 59 1.03 10.24 -1.14
N GLU A 60 1.00 10.65 0.13
CA GLU A 60 0.69 12.03 0.53
C GLU A 60 1.63 13.05 -0.13
N LEU A 61 2.93 12.73 -0.19
CA LEU A 61 3.92 13.61 -0.80
C LEU A 61 3.82 13.69 -2.33
N LEU A 62 3.24 12.68 -3.00
CA LEU A 62 3.14 12.62 -4.47
C LEU A 62 1.76 13.03 -5.01
N ILE A 63 0.73 13.13 -4.16
CA ILE A 63 -0.61 13.63 -4.53
C ILE A 63 -0.55 14.96 -5.32
N PRO A 64 0.30 15.95 -4.96
CA PRO A 64 0.41 17.20 -5.71
C PRO A 64 0.84 17.04 -7.18
N GLU A 65 1.48 15.92 -7.52
CA GLU A 65 1.93 15.60 -8.90
C GLU A 65 0.91 14.77 -9.69
N MET A 66 -0.23 14.45 -9.07
CA MET A 66 -1.32 13.69 -9.66
C MET A 66 -2.47 14.60 -10.09
N ASN A 67 -3.29 14.12 -11.02
CA ASN A 67 -4.50 14.80 -11.48
C ASN A 67 -5.75 13.96 -11.18
N SER A 68 -6.93 14.46 -11.54
CA SER A 68 -8.22 13.79 -11.29
C SER A 68 -8.42 12.48 -12.06
N ALA A 69 -7.68 12.25 -13.15
CA ALA A 69 -7.66 10.99 -13.89
C ALA A 69 -6.59 10.02 -13.39
N SER A 70 -5.66 10.48 -12.55
CA SER A 70 -4.62 9.64 -11.96
C SER A 70 -5.21 8.61 -11.00
N ARG A 71 -4.46 7.54 -10.75
CA ARG A 71 -4.91 6.43 -9.89
C ARG A 71 -3.83 6.00 -8.91
N ILE A 72 -4.27 5.68 -7.70
CA ILE A 72 -3.45 5.07 -6.65
C ILE A 72 -3.94 3.65 -6.47
N ILE A 73 -3.03 2.68 -6.59
CA ILE A 73 -3.32 1.25 -6.46
C ILE A 73 -2.49 0.71 -5.30
N THR A 74 -3.16 0.44 -4.17
CA THR A 74 -2.53 -0.16 -3.00
C THR A 74 -2.79 -1.66 -2.96
N LEU A 75 -1.73 -2.45 -2.96
CA LEU A 75 -1.86 -3.90 -2.89
C LEU A 75 -2.10 -4.34 -1.45
N SER A 76 -3.06 -5.26 -1.31
CA SER A 76 -3.30 -6.00 -0.09
C SER A 76 -3.09 -7.49 -0.33
N SER A 77 -3.26 -8.31 0.70
CA SER A 77 -3.16 -9.76 0.62
C SER A 77 -4.37 -10.42 1.28
N LYS A 78 -4.60 -11.72 1.01
CA LYS A 78 -5.66 -12.48 1.69
C LYS A 78 -5.49 -12.50 3.22
N THR A 79 -4.31 -12.17 3.74
CA THR A 79 -4.05 -12.06 5.17
C THR A 79 -4.91 -10.99 5.85
N HIS A 80 -5.35 -9.95 5.14
CA HIS A 80 -6.22 -8.89 5.71
C HIS A 80 -7.61 -9.39 6.14
N LEU A 81 -8.05 -10.58 5.66
CA LEU A 81 -9.30 -11.20 6.07
C LEU A 81 -9.20 -11.82 7.48
N TYR A 82 -8.00 -11.97 8.02
CA TYR A 82 -7.77 -12.57 9.32
C TYR A 82 -7.42 -11.46 10.33
N SER A 83 -8.29 -11.24 11.33
CA SER A 83 -8.13 -10.23 12.38
C SER A 83 -7.09 -10.60 13.45
N LYS A 84 -6.52 -11.81 13.37
CA LYS A 84 -5.46 -12.32 14.26
C LYS A 84 -4.30 -12.83 13.41
N VAL A 85 -3.08 -12.75 13.94
CA VAL A 85 -1.88 -13.37 13.33
C VAL A 85 -2.16 -14.87 13.16
N VAL A 86 -2.59 -15.26 11.96
CA VAL A 86 -2.72 -16.67 11.60
C VAL A 86 -1.31 -17.15 11.29
N PHE A 87 -0.77 -17.98 12.17
CA PHE A 87 0.44 -18.73 11.91
C PHE A 87 0.14 -19.66 10.71
N PHE A 88 0.60 -19.29 9.52
CA PHE A 88 0.60 -20.21 8.39
C PHE A 88 1.68 -21.25 8.66
N GLY A 89 1.32 -22.28 9.43
CA GLY A 89 2.08 -23.52 9.51
C GLY A 89 2.37 -24.01 8.09
N LEU A 90 3.61 -24.44 7.89
CA LEU A 90 4.16 -25.06 6.69
C LEU A 90 3.09 -25.90 5.92
N GLY A 91 2.47 -25.35 4.87
CA GLY A 91 1.55 -26.14 4.03
C GLY A 91 0.33 -25.42 3.43
N ARG A 92 0.52 -24.48 2.49
CA ARG A 92 -0.44 -24.33 1.38
C ARG A 92 0.27 -24.62 0.06
N PRO A 93 -0.13 -25.63 -0.72
CA PRO A 93 0.56 -26.01 -1.96
C PRO A 93 0.25 -25.08 -3.15
N PHE A 94 -0.41 -23.94 -2.92
CA PHE A 94 -0.86 -23.03 -3.97
C PHE A 94 -0.58 -21.57 -3.60
N THR A 95 0.70 -21.24 -3.39
CA THR A 95 1.14 -19.85 -3.43
C THR A 95 0.94 -19.34 -4.86
N LYS A 96 0.36 -18.14 -5.00
CA LYS A 96 0.27 -17.48 -6.32
C LYS A 96 1.68 -17.36 -6.89
N ASN A 97 1.83 -17.66 -8.18
CA ASN A 97 3.07 -17.32 -8.87
C ASN A 97 3.11 -15.79 -9.15
N PRO A 98 4.28 -15.22 -9.53
CA PRO A 98 4.40 -13.79 -9.78
C PRO A 98 3.40 -13.24 -10.81
N TRP A 99 3.08 -14.03 -11.84
CA TRP A 99 2.09 -13.64 -12.84
C TRP A 99 0.69 -13.51 -12.25
N GLN A 100 0.22 -14.52 -11.52
CA GLN A 100 -1.07 -14.50 -10.83
C GLN A 100 -1.14 -13.42 -9.75
N GLY A 101 -0.01 -13.08 -9.13
CA GLY A 101 0.11 -11.98 -8.18
C GLY A 101 -0.04 -10.61 -8.85
N ALA A 102 0.63 -10.40 -9.98
CA ALA A 102 0.61 -9.13 -10.72
C ALA A 102 -0.69 -8.90 -11.49
N GLN A 103 -1.41 -9.97 -11.85
CA GLN A 103 -2.56 -9.90 -12.76
C GLN A 103 -3.62 -8.87 -12.34
N THR A 104 -4.04 -8.88 -11.07
CA THR A 104 -5.07 -7.95 -10.59
C THR A 104 -4.54 -6.51 -10.53
N THR A 105 -3.28 -6.32 -10.17
CA THR A 105 -2.64 -4.99 -10.19
C THR A 105 -2.59 -4.41 -11.59
N LEU A 106 -2.18 -5.21 -12.59
CA LEU A 106 -2.19 -4.81 -13.99
C LEU A 106 -3.61 -4.52 -14.49
N TYR A 107 -4.58 -5.35 -14.10
CA TYR A 107 -5.99 -5.10 -14.39
C TYR A 107 -6.45 -3.74 -13.83
N CYS A 108 -6.10 -3.41 -12.57
CA CYS A 108 -6.43 -2.13 -11.95
C CYS A 108 -5.75 -0.93 -12.65
N ALA A 109 -4.52 -1.12 -13.11
CA ALA A 109 -3.75 -0.08 -13.79
C ALA A 109 -4.28 0.21 -15.20
N LEU A 110 -4.66 -0.83 -15.94
CA LEU A 110 -4.90 -0.73 -17.39
C LEU A 110 -6.39 -0.64 -17.77
N THR A 111 -7.31 -1.06 -16.89
CA THR A 111 -8.74 -1.11 -17.24
C THR A 111 -9.40 0.26 -17.03
N PRO A 112 -10.03 0.87 -18.04
CA PRO A 112 -10.79 2.10 -17.86
C PRO A 112 -12.11 1.85 -17.10
N GLY A 113 -12.64 2.88 -16.44
CA GLY A 113 -13.97 2.83 -15.83
C GLY A 113 -14.09 1.97 -14.57
N LEU A 114 -12.97 1.68 -13.89
CA LEU A 114 -13.01 1.01 -12.59
C LEU A 114 -13.64 1.93 -11.52
N ILE A 115 -14.33 1.30 -10.58
CA ILE A 115 -14.95 1.96 -9.44
C ILE A 115 -13.86 2.39 -8.46
N SER A 116 -13.75 3.69 -8.20
CA SER A 116 -12.85 4.24 -7.18
C SER A 116 -13.25 3.74 -5.78
N GLY A 117 -12.26 3.40 -4.95
CA GLY A 117 -12.48 2.85 -3.60
C GLY A 117 -12.91 1.37 -3.56
N ALA A 118 -13.16 0.72 -4.70
CA ALA A 118 -13.51 -0.70 -4.70
C ALA A 118 -12.29 -1.61 -4.46
N TYR A 119 -12.53 -2.73 -3.78
CA TYR A 119 -11.54 -3.78 -3.59
C TYR A 119 -11.60 -4.78 -4.75
N TYR A 120 -10.46 -5.06 -5.39
CA TYR A 120 -10.37 -5.99 -6.51
C TYR A 120 -9.55 -7.22 -6.15
N ALA A 121 -10.03 -8.40 -6.54
CA ALA A 121 -9.30 -9.65 -6.45
C ALA A 121 -9.60 -10.50 -7.69
N ASP A 122 -8.56 -11.13 -8.24
CA ASP A 122 -8.68 -12.00 -9.42
C ASP A 122 -9.37 -11.30 -10.60
N CYS A 123 -9.02 -10.01 -10.79
CA CYS A 123 -9.52 -9.11 -11.84
C CYS A 123 -11.03 -8.80 -11.78
N ALA A 124 -11.66 -8.93 -10.61
CA ALA A 124 -13.06 -8.58 -10.40
C ALA A 124 -13.24 -7.82 -9.07
N VAL A 125 -14.34 -7.07 -8.95
CA VAL A 125 -14.75 -6.48 -7.66
C VAL A 125 -14.99 -7.62 -6.69
N ALA A 126 -14.37 -7.53 -5.51
CA ALA A 126 -14.42 -8.55 -4.47
C ALA A 126 -14.84 -7.93 -3.14
N LYS A 127 -15.40 -8.77 -2.27
CA LYS A 127 -15.81 -8.35 -0.92
C LYS A 127 -14.60 -8.37 0.03
N PRO A 128 -14.19 -7.24 0.60
CA PRO A 128 -13.11 -7.19 1.57
C PRO A 128 -13.61 -7.54 2.98
N ASN A 129 -12.70 -7.54 3.96
CA ASN A 129 -13.05 -7.67 5.38
C ASN A 129 -14.02 -6.54 5.80
N PRO A 130 -15.17 -6.81 6.44
CA PRO A 130 -16.11 -5.75 6.87
C PRO A 130 -15.49 -4.66 7.75
N LEU A 131 -14.41 -4.96 8.50
CA LEU A 131 -13.67 -3.96 9.29
C LEU A 131 -13.15 -2.80 8.45
N ILE A 132 -12.92 -3.00 7.15
CA ILE A 132 -12.49 -1.90 6.28
C ILE A 132 -13.61 -0.90 5.99
N LEU A 133 -14.86 -1.19 6.35
CA LEU A 133 -16.00 -0.28 6.18
C LEU A 133 -16.28 0.54 7.44
N ASP A 134 -15.50 0.35 8.49
CA ASP A 134 -15.58 1.12 9.72
C ASP A 134 -14.94 2.50 9.50
N GLU A 135 -15.78 3.52 9.31
CA GLU A 135 -15.34 4.89 9.02
C GLU A 135 -14.58 5.51 10.20
N GLU A 136 -14.97 5.21 11.44
CA GLU A 136 -14.29 5.72 12.64
C GLU A 136 -12.86 5.14 12.72
N ALA A 137 -12.71 3.84 12.50
CA ALA A 137 -11.40 3.20 12.47
C ALA A 137 -10.51 3.70 11.31
N GLN A 138 -11.10 4.04 10.17
CA GLN A 138 -10.36 4.65 9.05
C GLN A 138 -9.82 6.03 9.43
N GLU A 139 -10.66 6.89 10.02
CA GLU A 139 -10.29 8.23 10.44
C GLU A 139 -9.20 8.19 11.52
N GLU A 140 -9.35 7.31 12.52
CA GLU A 140 -8.33 7.09 13.55
C GLU A 140 -7.00 6.66 12.94
N LEU A 141 -7.01 5.68 12.02
CA LEU A 141 -5.81 5.20 11.36
C LEU A 141 -5.14 6.29 10.52
N ILE A 142 -5.92 7.10 9.80
CA ILE A 142 -5.40 8.22 9.01
C ILE A 142 -4.75 9.25 9.92
N SER A 143 -5.44 9.67 10.99
CA SER A 143 -4.94 10.64 11.97
C SER A 143 -3.62 10.17 12.61
N ALA A 144 -3.59 8.93 13.11
CA ALA A 144 -2.38 8.34 13.68
C ALA A 144 -1.25 8.19 12.65
N SER A 145 -1.58 7.93 11.38
CA SER A 145 -0.59 7.83 10.31
C SER A 145 0.04 9.18 9.99
N LEU A 146 -0.77 10.26 9.91
CA LEU A 146 -0.30 11.63 9.70
C LEU A 146 0.68 12.05 10.81
N GLU A 147 0.28 11.84 12.07
CA GLU A 147 1.15 12.11 13.23
C GLU A 147 2.46 11.31 13.14
N ALA A 148 2.37 10.01 12.85
CA ALA A 148 3.53 9.14 12.79
C ALA A 148 4.54 9.54 11.71
N VAL A 149 4.08 10.04 10.56
CA VAL A 149 4.96 10.45 9.45
C VAL A 149 5.39 11.92 9.52
N GLY A 150 4.87 12.66 10.50
CA GLY A 150 5.15 14.08 10.72
C GLY A 150 4.57 14.96 9.61
N LEU A 151 3.30 14.74 9.27
CA LEU A 151 2.50 15.60 8.38
C LEU A 151 1.37 16.28 9.15
#